data_AF-A0A6L2PMP4-F1
#
_entry.id   AF-A0A6L2PMP4-F1
#
_cell.length_a   1.000
_cell.length_b   1.000
_cell.length_c   1.000
_cell.angle_alpha   90.00
_cell.angle_beta   90.00
_cell.angle_gamma   90.00
#
_symmetry.space_group_name_H-M   'P 1'
#
loop_
_entity.id
_entity.type
_entity.pdbx_description
1 polymer ?
#
loop_
_entity_poly.entity_id
_entity_poly.type
_entity_poly.pdbx_seq_one_letter_code
_entity_poly.pdbx_strand_id
1 'polypeptide(L)'
;AHKSLIGVRTRHCTAARKARKAGFGTISQLDMVLTQFGFMGFGLLAPEKLGLRGSPEEQEGFIHFWRTVGHLLGIEDRFNICKGNLQETKQLCQTVLEEVFVPALKKPADGFEQMSRSLLGGMWAMVPFLDYDAFMGFTMRLAGVEMTANGSNPLPFSSKVLLAYQIFVHEVVLTNRFMAWLMRPVLNFFMWLSVFLTQRIPILAYIHFGRSHIY
;
A
#
# COMPACT_ATOMS: atom_id res chain seq x y z
N ALA A 1 -5.79 12.04 14.35
CA ALA A 1 -6.30 11.49 13.07
C ALA A 1 -7.35 12.40 12.39
N HIS A 2 -8.47 12.74 13.04
CA HIS A 2 -9.60 13.49 12.45
C HIS A 2 -9.21 14.77 11.66
N LYS A 3 -8.42 15.68 12.25
CA LYS A 3 -7.96 16.91 11.56
C LYS A 3 -7.19 16.63 10.27
N SER A 4 -6.37 15.57 10.25
CA SER A 4 -5.60 15.17 9.07
C SER A 4 -6.53 14.66 7.97
N LEU A 5 -7.51 13.82 8.31
CA LEU A 5 -8.46 13.25 7.36
C LEU A 5 -9.34 14.32 6.71
N ILE A 6 -9.79 15.33 7.47
CA ILE A 6 -10.50 16.48 6.90
C ILE A 6 -9.60 17.22 5.90
N GLY A 7 -8.34 17.46 6.25
CA GLY A 7 -7.38 18.09 5.34
C GLY A 7 -7.18 17.29 4.05
N VAL A 8 -7.10 15.96 4.12
CA VAL A 8 -7.02 15.08 2.93
C VAL A 8 -8.30 15.18 2.10
N ARG A 9 -9.48 15.12 2.74
CA ARG A 9 -10.77 15.28 2.04
C ARG A 9 -10.85 16.61 1.29
N THR A 10 -10.43 17.71 1.92
CA THR A 10 -10.37 19.03 1.26
C THR A 10 -9.43 19.01 0.04
N ARG A 11 -8.28 18.34 0.13
CA ARG A 11 -7.36 18.19 -1.00
C ARG A 11 -7.96 17.35 -2.12
N HIS A 12 -8.62 16.24 -1.81
CA HIS A 12 -9.33 15.42 -2.81
C HIS A 12 -10.42 16.24 -3.52
N CYS A 13 -11.26 16.97 -2.79
CA CYS A 13 -12.28 17.83 -3.40
C CYS A 13 -11.67 18.92 -4.30
N THR A 14 -10.56 19.51 -3.86
CA THR A 14 -9.85 20.54 -4.64
C THR A 14 -9.22 19.95 -5.89
N ALA A 15 -8.56 18.81 -5.79
CA ALA A 15 -7.96 18.08 -6.90
C ALA A 15 -9.03 17.65 -7.91
N ALA A 16 -10.13 17.03 -7.46
CA ALA A 16 -11.25 16.64 -8.30
C ALA A 16 -11.86 17.83 -9.06
N ARG A 17 -12.00 18.99 -8.41
CA ARG A 17 -12.48 20.22 -9.08
C ARG A 17 -11.51 20.71 -10.15
N LYS A 18 -10.20 20.66 -9.89
CA LYS A 18 -9.17 21.06 -10.86
C LYS A 18 -9.09 20.08 -12.04
N ALA A 19 -9.08 18.78 -11.77
CA ALA A 19 -9.09 17.72 -12.78
C ALA A 19 -10.30 17.86 -13.71
N ARG A 20 -11.50 18.08 -13.15
CA ARG A 20 -12.72 18.30 -13.94
C ARG A 20 -12.62 19.52 -14.84
N LYS A 21 -12.08 20.64 -14.34
CA LYS A 21 -11.86 21.85 -15.15
C LYS A 21 -10.86 21.62 -16.29
N ALA A 22 -9.90 20.73 -16.09
CA ALA A 22 -8.89 20.38 -17.09
C ALA A 22 -9.32 19.22 -18.02
N GLY A 23 -10.55 18.71 -17.89
CA GLY A 23 -11.08 17.65 -18.76
C GLY A 23 -10.76 16.21 -18.33
N PHE A 24 -10.12 15.99 -17.17
CA PHE A 24 -9.75 14.65 -16.68
C PHE A 24 -10.84 13.95 -15.85
N GLY A 25 -12.04 14.53 -15.74
CA GLY A 25 -13.12 13.98 -14.92
C GLY A 25 -13.01 14.29 -13.42
N THR A 26 -13.73 13.55 -12.58
CA THR A 26 -13.77 13.71 -11.12
C THR A 26 -13.28 12.43 -10.44
N ILE A 27 -12.80 12.56 -9.20
CA ILE A 27 -12.60 11.40 -8.32
C ILE A 27 -14.00 10.88 -7.93
N SER A 28 -14.29 9.64 -8.30
CA SER A 28 -15.56 8.96 -8.05
C SER A 28 -15.56 8.21 -6.70
N GLN A 29 -16.74 7.75 -6.26
CA GLN A 29 -16.85 6.86 -5.10
C GLN A 29 -16.13 5.53 -5.34
N LEU A 30 -16.16 5.01 -6.58
CA LEU A 30 -15.41 3.81 -6.95
C LEU A 30 -13.90 4.01 -6.77
N ASP A 31 -13.35 5.13 -7.25
CA ASP A 31 -11.91 5.43 -7.09
C ASP A 31 -11.49 5.46 -5.62
N MET A 32 -12.32 6.07 -4.77
CA MET A 32 -12.09 6.15 -3.33
C MET A 32 -12.14 4.76 -2.66
N VAL A 33 -13.07 3.91 -3.09
CA VAL A 33 -13.24 2.55 -2.57
C VAL A 33 -12.09 1.63 -3.00
N LEU A 34 -11.68 1.68 -4.28
CA LEU A 34 -10.52 0.93 -4.76
C LEU A 34 -9.23 1.38 -4.05
N THR A 35 -9.10 2.69 -3.79
CA THR A 35 -8.01 3.23 -2.98
C THR A 35 -8.06 2.71 -1.55
N GLN A 36 -9.25 2.65 -0.93
CA GLN A 36 -9.43 2.08 0.41
C GLN A 36 -8.97 0.62 0.43
N PHE A 37 -9.37 -0.19 -0.57
CA PHE A 37 -8.87 -1.56 -0.71
C PHE A 37 -7.34 -1.60 -0.77
N GLY A 38 -6.71 -0.73 -1.58
CA GLY A 38 -5.25 -0.69 -1.70
C GLY A 38 -4.51 -0.49 -0.37
N PHE A 39 -5.13 0.17 0.62
CA PHE A 39 -4.53 0.38 1.94
C PHE A 39 -4.76 -0.76 2.94
N MET A 40 -5.82 -1.53 2.81
CA MET A 40 -6.28 -2.45 3.88
C MET A 40 -6.64 -3.86 3.41
N GLY A 41 -6.99 -4.04 2.14
CA GLY A 41 -7.54 -5.28 1.60
C GLY A 41 -6.58 -6.45 1.72
N PHE A 42 -5.30 -6.27 1.35
CA PHE A 42 -4.30 -7.32 1.51
C PHE A 42 -4.02 -7.67 2.97
N GLY A 43 -4.22 -6.74 3.91
CA GLY A 43 -4.14 -7.02 5.34
C GLY A 43 -5.21 -8.00 5.83
N LEU A 44 -6.37 -8.03 5.16
CA LEU A 44 -7.46 -8.98 5.45
C LEU A 44 -7.34 -10.28 4.66
N LEU A 45 -6.89 -10.21 3.41
CA LEU A 45 -6.86 -11.36 2.48
C LEU A 45 -5.60 -12.20 2.56
N ALA A 46 -4.46 -11.58 2.89
CA ALA A 46 -3.16 -12.26 2.96
C ALA A 46 -2.35 -11.85 4.21
N PRO A 47 -2.95 -11.91 5.42
CA PRO A 47 -2.27 -11.47 6.65
C PRO A 47 -0.96 -12.23 6.89
N GLU A 48 -0.91 -13.53 6.58
CA GLU A 48 0.28 -14.36 6.73
C GLU A 48 1.44 -13.93 5.82
N LYS A 49 1.15 -13.49 4.59
CA LYS A 49 2.16 -12.95 3.66
C LYS A 49 2.71 -11.60 4.13
N LEU A 50 2.00 -10.91 5.00
CA LEU A 50 2.39 -9.64 5.60
C LEU A 50 2.93 -9.80 7.04
N GLY A 51 3.05 -11.03 7.55
CA GLY A 51 3.48 -11.27 8.93
C GLY A 51 2.52 -10.69 9.98
N LEU A 52 1.26 -10.51 9.60
CA LEU A 52 0.17 -10.01 10.43
C LEU A 52 -0.52 -11.18 11.13
N ARG A 53 -0.95 -10.90 12.36
CA ARG A 53 -1.77 -11.78 13.17
C ARG A 53 -2.80 -10.95 13.88
N GLY A 54 -3.99 -11.49 14.02
CA GLY A 54 -5.02 -10.89 14.85
C GLY A 54 -6.16 -11.87 15.09
N SER A 55 -6.73 -11.81 16.29
CA SER A 55 -7.98 -12.50 16.61
C SER A 55 -9.12 -11.97 15.73
N PRO A 56 -10.26 -12.70 15.64
CA PRO A 56 -11.44 -12.18 14.96
C PRO A 56 -11.88 -10.80 15.47
N GLU A 57 -11.78 -10.55 16.78
CA GLU A 57 -12.11 -9.27 17.40
C GLU A 57 -11.16 -8.14 16.98
N GLU A 58 -9.86 -8.42 16.87
CA GLU A 58 -8.87 -7.45 16.38
C GLU A 58 -9.09 -7.14 14.89
N GLN A 59 -9.50 -8.13 14.09
CA GLN A 59 -9.86 -7.93 12.68
C GLN A 59 -11.14 -7.10 12.53
N GLU A 60 -12.15 -7.31 13.37
CA GLU A 60 -13.34 -6.44 13.42
C GLU A 60 -12.99 -5.01 13.83
N GLY A 61 -12.07 -4.84 14.79
CA GLY A 61 -11.53 -3.53 15.16
C GLY A 61 -10.83 -2.84 13.99
N PHE A 62 -10.03 -3.58 13.23
CA PHE A 62 -9.36 -3.09 12.02
C PHE A 62 -10.37 -2.65 10.94
N ILE A 63 -11.44 -3.43 10.73
CA ILE A 63 -12.52 -3.08 9.81
C ILE A 63 -13.26 -1.84 10.28
N HIS A 64 -13.60 -1.74 11.57
CA HIS A 64 -14.26 -0.56 12.12
C HIS A 64 -13.41 0.71 11.96
N PHE A 65 -12.08 0.59 12.18
CA PHE A 65 -11.14 1.69 11.95
C PHE A 65 -11.18 2.16 10.49
N TRP A 66 -11.05 1.25 9.52
CA TRP A 66 -11.08 1.61 8.10
C TRP A 66 -12.44 2.06 7.61
N ARG A 67 -13.54 1.55 8.18
CA ARG A 67 -14.90 2.07 7.96
C ARG A 67 -14.97 3.55 8.31
N THR A 68 -14.47 3.91 9.48
CA THR A 68 -14.44 5.31 9.97
C THR A 68 -13.54 6.18 9.09
N VAL A 69 -12.35 5.69 8.69
CA VAL A 69 -11.47 6.41 7.78
C VAL A 69 -12.15 6.70 6.44
N GLY A 70 -12.81 5.69 5.84
CA GLY A 70 -13.55 5.85 4.59
C GLY A 70 -14.67 6.90 4.71
N HIS A 71 -15.47 6.82 5.77
CA HIS A 71 -16.53 7.80 6.04
C HIS A 71 -15.99 9.22 6.16
N LEU A 72 -14.92 9.42 6.94
CA LEU A 72 -14.30 10.74 7.14
C LEU A 72 -13.69 11.30 5.85
N LEU A 73 -13.18 10.44 4.96
CA LEU A 73 -12.70 10.83 3.63
C LEU A 73 -13.82 11.11 2.62
N GLY A 74 -15.08 10.83 2.97
CA GLY A 74 -16.26 11.11 2.16
C GLY A 74 -16.74 9.95 1.29
N ILE A 75 -16.35 8.71 1.61
CA ILE A 75 -17.00 7.52 1.04
C ILE A 75 -18.40 7.41 1.64
N GLU A 76 -19.43 7.32 0.80
CA GLU A 76 -20.79 7.07 1.29
C GLU A 76 -20.87 5.70 1.95
N ASP A 77 -21.57 5.58 3.07
CA ASP A 77 -21.60 4.34 3.87
C ASP A 77 -22.08 3.12 3.06
N ARG A 78 -22.95 3.34 2.06
CA ARG A 78 -23.40 2.28 1.15
C ARG A 78 -22.30 1.69 0.24
N PHE A 79 -21.28 2.48 -0.07
CA PHE A 79 -20.15 2.10 -0.94
C PHE A 79 -18.91 1.68 -0.16
N ASN A 80 -18.82 2.00 1.14
CA ASN A 80 -17.67 1.67 1.97
C ASN A 80 -17.44 0.15 2.03
N ILE A 81 -16.25 -0.32 1.62
CA ILE A 81 -15.94 -1.76 1.61
C ILE A 81 -15.99 -2.38 3.00
N CYS A 82 -15.80 -1.58 4.04
CA CYS A 82 -15.83 -2.03 5.42
C CYS A 82 -17.24 -1.99 6.03
N LYS A 83 -18.32 -1.75 5.27
CA LYS A 83 -19.67 -1.56 5.84
C LYS A 83 -20.23 -2.78 6.58
N GLY A 84 -19.84 -3.98 6.16
CA GLY A 84 -20.33 -5.26 6.71
C GLY A 84 -19.50 -5.77 7.89
N ASN A 85 -19.78 -7.01 8.30
CA ASN A 85 -18.95 -7.75 9.26
C ASN A 85 -17.65 -8.27 8.62
N LEU A 86 -16.80 -8.96 9.40
CA LEU A 86 -15.53 -9.53 8.95
C LEU A 86 -15.65 -10.44 7.74
N GLN A 87 -16.63 -11.34 7.73
CA GLN A 87 -16.81 -12.31 6.65
C GLN A 87 -17.24 -11.59 5.35
N GLU A 88 -18.25 -10.72 5.45
CA GLU A 88 -18.75 -9.92 4.33
C GLU A 88 -17.66 -9.02 3.75
N THR A 89 -16.88 -8.36 4.60
CA THR A 89 -15.79 -7.48 4.19
C THR A 89 -14.69 -8.26 3.49
N LYS A 90 -14.29 -9.43 4.02
CA LYS A 90 -13.31 -10.30 3.36
C LYS A 90 -13.80 -10.77 1.99
N GLN A 91 -15.07 -11.19 1.90
CA GLN A 91 -15.65 -11.61 0.62
C GLN A 91 -15.64 -10.47 -0.40
N LEU A 92 -16.06 -9.27 0.00
CA LEU A 92 -16.04 -8.10 -0.88
C LEU A 92 -14.62 -7.72 -1.31
N CYS A 93 -13.65 -7.74 -0.38
CA CYS A 93 -12.24 -7.54 -0.71
C CYS A 93 -11.75 -8.59 -1.71
N GLN A 94 -12.14 -9.86 -1.55
CA GLN A 94 -11.76 -10.93 -2.47
C GLN A 94 -12.33 -10.67 -3.88
N THR A 95 -13.60 -10.30 -3.98
CA THR A 95 -14.23 -9.93 -5.27
C THR A 95 -13.49 -8.75 -5.91
N VAL A 96 -13.19 -7.69 -5.16
CA VAL A 96 -12.45 -6.53 -5.68
C VAL A 96 -11.04 -6.94 -6.15
N LEU A 97 -10.36 -7.83 -5.43
CA LEU A 97 -9.06 -8.35 -5.84
C LEU A 97 -9.17 -9.08 -7.19
N GLU A 98 -10.10 -10.02 -7.31
CA GLU A 98 -10.26 -10.89 -8.46
C GLU A 98 -10.78 -10.17 -9.70
N GLU A 99 -11.73 -9.26 -9.54
CA GLU A 99 -12.41 -8.59 -10.65
C GLU A 99 -11.69 -7.31 -11.11
N VAL A 100 -10.92 -6.66 -10.22
CA VAL A 100 -10.28 -5.37 -10.53
C VAL A 100 -8.76 -5.48 -10.52
N PHE A 101 -8.16 -5.85 -9.39
CA PHE A 101 -6.71 -5.76 -9.21
C PHE A 101 -5.94 -6.83 -9.97
N VAL A 102 -6.39 -8.08 -9.97
CA VAL A 102 -5.74 -9.18 -10.69
C VAL A 102 -5.72 -8.89 -12.21
N PRO A 103 -6.84 -8.51 -12.86
CA PRO A 103 -6.83 -8.11 -14.26
C PRO A 103 -5.93 -6.90 -14.53
N ALA A 104 -5.98 -5.88 -13.67
CA ALA A 104 -5.15 -4.69 -13.81
C ALA A 104 -3.65 -4.97 -13.63
N LEU A 105 -3.26 -5.95 -12.81
CA LEU A 105 -1.86 -6.36 -12.66
C LEU A 105 -1.36 -7.16 -13.85
N LYS A 106 -2.20 -8.01 -14.44
CA LYS A 106 -1.88 -8.81 -15.64
C LYS A 106 -1.84 -7.97 -16.92
N LYS A 107 -2.70 -6.96 -16.99
CA LYS A 107 -2.77 -6.02 -18.12
C LYS A 107 -2.82 -4.59 -17.58
N PRO A 108 -1.66 -4.05 -17.16
CA PRO A 108 -1.59 -2.71 -16.61
C PRO A 108 -2.00 -1.66 -17.64
N ALA A 109 -2.67 -0.62 -17.16
CA ALA A 109 -3.03 0.54 -17.98
C ALA A 109 -1.80 1.36 -18.36
N ASP A 110 -1.94 2.16 -19.41
CA ASP A 110 -0.88 3.09 -19.84
C ASP A 110 -0.47 4.02 -18.69
N GLY A 111 0.84 4.19 -18.51
CA GLY A 111 1.42 5.00 -17.44
C GLY A 111 1.50 4.33 -16.07
N PHE A 112 0.94 3.12 -15.87
CA PHE A 112 1.05 2.39 -14.60
C PHE A 112 2.49 2.22 -14.15
N GLU A 113 3.37 1.74 -15.02
CA GLU A 113 4.80 1.54 -14.71
C GLU A 113 5.48 2.87 -14.37
N GLN A 114 5.24 3.93 -15.15
CA GLN A 114 5.82 5.25 -14.88
C GLN A 114 5.40 5.79 -13.52
N MET A 115 4.10 5.71 -13.19
CA MET A 115 3.56 6.21 -11.94
C MET A 115 4.07 5.40 -10.74
N SER A 116 4.08 4.07 -10.85
CA SER A 116 4.56 3.19 -9.79
C SER A 116 6.06 3.33 -9.57
N ARG A 117 6.89 3.41 -10.63
CA ARG A 117 8.32 3.74 -10.51
C ARG A 117 8.55 5.10 -9.86
N SER A 118 7.77 6.12 -10.23
CA SER A 118 7.87 7.47 -9.64
C SER A 118 7.50 7.46 -8.16
N LEU A 119 6.46 6.71 -7.77
CA LEU A 119 6.06 6.54 -6.37
C LEU A 119 7.18 5.88 -5.56
N LEU A 120 7.71 4.74 -6.03
CA LEU A 120 8.76 4.02 -5.29
C LEU A 120 10.08 4.81 -5.26
N GLY A 121 10.42 5.51 -6.34
CA GLY A 121 11.54 6.46 -6.37
C GLY A 121 11.37 7.57 -5.33
N GLY A 122 10.16 8.13 -5.21
CA GLY A 122 9.77 9.06 -4.16
C GLY A 122 10.03 8.54 -2.74
N MET A 123 9.78 7.25 -2.53
CA MET A 123 9.94 6.60 -1.23
C MET A 123 11.37 6.15 -0.93
N TRP A 124 12.28 6.18 -1.90
CA TRP A 124 13.67 5.70 -1.72
C TRP A 124 14.40 6.46 -0.60
N ALA A 125 14.16 7.76 -0.45
CA ALA A 125 14.74 8.56 0.63
C ALA A 125 14.32 8.11 2.03
N MET A 126 13.17 7.44 2.15
CA MET A 126 12.68 6.84 3.39
C MET A 126 13.13 5.38 3.51
N VAL A 127 13.11 4.63 2.41
CA VAL A 127 13.44 3.19 2.38
C VAL A 127 14.50 2.93 1.29
N PRO A 128 15.80 3.07 1.59
CA PRO A 128 16.88 3.07 0.58
C PRO A 128 17.15 1.72 -0.10
N PHE A 129 16.42 0.69 0.28
CA PHE A 129 16.47 -0.67 -0.28
C PHE A 129 15.16 -1.05 -0.99
N LEU A 130 14.27 -0.08 -1.21
CA LEU A 130 13.03 -0.27 -1.94
C LEU A 130 13.31 -0.37 -3.45
N ASP A 131 13.30 -1.59 -3.95
CA ASP A 131 13.49 -1.91 -5.37
C ASP A 131 12.14 -2.11 -6.07
N TYR A 132 12.01 -1.56 -7.27
CA TYR A 132 10.74 -1.60 -8.01
C TYR A 132 10.34 -3.02 -8.39
N ASP A 133 11.27 -3.79 -8.96
CA ASP A 133 10.95 -5.12 -9.46
C ASP A 133 10.66 -6.09 -8.30
N ALA A 134 11.39 -5.97 -7.18
CA ALA A 134 11.11 -6.71 -5.95
C ALA A 134 9.75 -6.33 -5.35
N PHE A 135 9.42 -5.03 -5.26
CA PHE A 135 8.15 -4.58 -4.71
C PHE A 135 6.95 -5.01 -5.58
N MET A 136 7.10 -4.93 -6.91
CA MET A 136 6.08 -5.41 -7.84
C MET A 136 5.91 -6.93 -7.73
N GLY A 137 7.01 -7.67 -7.63
CA GLY A 137 6.98 -9.12 -7.40
C GLY A 137 6.27 -9.50 -6.11
N PHE A 138 6.51 -8.76 -5.02
CA PHE A 138 5.80 -8.95 -3.77
C PHE A 138 4.30 -8.60 -3.90
N THR A 139 3.96 -7.53 -4.62
CA THR A 139 2.57 -7.15 -4.89
C THR A 139 1.82 -8.23 -5.70
N MET A 140 2.45 -8.80 -6.74
CA MET A 140 1.90 -9.92 -7.49
C MET A 140 1.72 -11.16 -6.60
N ARG A 141 2.68 -11.44 -5.71
CA ARG A 141 2.58 -12.51 -4.73
C ARG A 141 1.40 -12.32 -3.77
N LEU A 142 1.15 -11.11 -3.29
CA LEU A 142 -0.02 -10.78 -2.47
C LEU A 142 -1.31 -11.04 -3.24
N ALA A 143 -1.36 -10.64 -4.50
CA ALA A 143 -2.51 -10.81 -5.38
C ALA A 143 -2.70 -12.24 -5.94
N GLY A 144 -1.76 -13.15 -5.69
CA GLY A 144 -1.81 -14.52 -6.24
C GLY A 144 -1.57 -14.58 -7.75
N VAL A 145 -0.91 -13.58 -8.33
CA VAL A 145 -0.56 -13.51 -9.75
C VAL A 145 0.86 -14.04 -9.95
N GLU A 146 1.05 -14.90 -10.94
CA GLU A 146 2.39 -15.36 -11.32
C GLU A 146 3.19 -14.20 -11.91
N MET A 147 4.45 -14.03 -11.44
CA MET A 147 5.32 -12.94 -11.89
C MET A 147 5.65 -12.97 -13.38
N THR A 148 5.50 -14.11 -14.04
CA THR A 148 5.71 -14.30 -15.47
C THR A 148 4.62 -13.67 -16.34
N ALA A 149 3.47 -13.30 -15.75
CA ALA A 149 2.30 -12.83 -16.48
C ALA A 149 2.49 -11.46 -17.18
N ASN A 150 3.52 -10.70 -16.84
CA ASN A 150 3.79 -9.37 -17.43
C ASN A 150 4.85 -9.37 -18.55
N GLY A 151 5.22 -10.54 -19.09
CA GLY A 151 5.91 -10.63 -20.39
C GLY A 151 7.33 -10.05 -20.46
N SER A 152 7.99 -9.76 -19.33
CA SER A 152 9.32 -9.15 -19.31
C SER A 152 10.35 -10.03 -18.59
N ASN A 153 11.59 -9.93 -19.08
CA ASN A 153 12.82 -10.60 -18.67
C ASN A 153 12.89 -11.10 -17.21
N PRO A 154 13.59 -12.22 -16.97
CA PRO A 154 13.79 -12.71 -15.61
C PRO A 154 14.34 -11.59 -14.71
N LEU A 155 13.77 -11.47 -13.51
CA LEU A 155 14.17 -10.46 -12.53
C LEU A 155 15.71 -10.37 -12.40
N PRO A 156 16.27 -9.15 -12.29
CA PRO A 156 17.66 -8.97 -11.91
C PRO A 156 17.97 -9.73 -10.62
N PHE A 157 19.22 -10.21 -10.49
CA PHE A 157 19.62 -10.97 -9.31
C PHE A 157 19.44 -10.17 -8.01
N SER A 158 19.77 -8.88 -8.01
CA SER A 158 19.55 -7.97 -6.88
C SER A 158 18.08 -7.92 -6.44
N SER A 159 17.16 -7.76 -7.38
CA SER A 159 15.72 -7.73 -7.12
C SER A 159 15.20 -9.08 -6.59
N LYS A 160 15.73 -10.21 -7.09
CA LYS A 160 15.42 -11.54 -6.54
C LYS A 160 15.86 -11.68 -5.09
N VAL A 161 17.06 -11.20 -4.75
CA VAL A 161 17.58 -11.22 -3.38
C VAL A 161 16.72 -10.34 -2.47
N LEU A 162 16.36 -9.13 -2.89
CA LEU A 162 15.50 -8.23 -2.12
C LEU A 162 14.09 -8.79 -1.92
N LEU A 163 13.50 -9.38 -2.96
CA LEU A 163 12.21 -10.07 -2.86
C LEU A 163 12.28 -11.26 -1.89
N ALA A 164 13.32 -12.09 -2.00
CA ALA A 164 13.52 -13.23 -1.10
C ALA A 164 13.70 -12.76 0.35
N TYR A 165 14.46 -11.68 0.57
CA TYR A 165 14.59 -11.05 1.88
C TYR A 165 13.25 -10.54 2.41
N GLN A 166 12.45 -9.86 1.58
CA GLN A 166 11.14 -9.36 1.97
C GLN A 166 10.18 -10.51 2.36
N ILE A 167 10.15 -11.58 1.56
CA ILE A 167 9.36 -12.79 1.86
C ILE A 167 9.85 -13.44 3.16
N PHE A 168 11.16 -13.60 3.34
CA PHE A 168 11.72 -14.18 4.55
C PHE A 168 11.33 -13.38 5.80
N VAL A 169 11.45 -12.04 5.76
CA VAL A 169 11.07 -11.19 6.89
C VAL A 169 9.58 -11.32 7.21
N HIS A 170 8.70 -11.23 6.22
CA HIS A 170 7.25 -11.23 6.49
C HIS A 170 6.72 -12.63 6.80
N GLU A 171 7.05 -13.63 5.99
CA GLU A 171 6.44 -14.97 6.08
C GLU A 171 7.16 -15.90 7.06
N VAL A 172 8.44 -15.68 7.35
CA VAL A 172 9.22 -16.53 8.29
C VAL A 172 9.44 -15.82 9.61
N VAL A 173 10.09 -14.65 9.59
CA VAL A 173 10.48 -13.95 10.81
C VAL A 173 9.26 -13.42 11.57
N LEU A 174 8.39 -12.66 10.91
CA LEU A 174 7.24 -12.04 11.56
C LEU A 174 6.11 -13.02 11.88
N THR A 175 6.04 -14.14 11.16
CA THR A 175 5.12 -15.24 11.45
C THR A 175 5.65 -16.15 12.55
N ASN A 176 6.95 -16.33 12.78
CA ASN A 176 7.37 -17.13 13.94
C ASN A 176 7.17 -16.31 15.24
N ARG A 177 6.44 -16.85 16.24
CA ARG A 177 6.12 -16.10 17.48
C ARG A 177 7.36 -15.59 18.22
N PHE A 178 8.37 -16.45 18.35
CA PHE A 178 9.60 -16.13 19.06
C PHE A 178 10.44 -15.12 18.28
N MET A 179 10.65 -15.38 16.98
CA MET A 179 11.45 -14.46 16.14
C MET A 179 10.78 -13.11 16.00
N ALA A 180 9.45 -13.07 15.87
CA ALA A 180 8.71 -11.82 15.79
C ALA A 180 8.80 -11.03 17.10
N TRP A 181 8.69 -11.68 18.26
CA TRP A 181 8.90 -11.02 19.55
C TRP A 181 10.30 -10.40 19.66
N LEU A 182 11.33 -11.10 19.18
CA LEU A 182 12.71 -10.63 19.19
C LEU A 182 12.97 -9.50 18.17
N MET A 183 12.43 -9.62 16.95
CA MET A 183 12.76 -8.75 15.82
C MET A 183 11.83 -7.53 15.69
N ARG A 184 10.59 -7.58 16.16
CA ARG A 184 9.63 -6.45 16.05
C ARG A 184 10.18 -5.15 16.68
N PRO A 185 10.79 -5.14 17.88
CA PRO A 185 11.38 -3.92 18.44
C PRO A 185 12.47 -3.32 17.53
N VAL A 186 13.30 -4.17 16.94
CA VAL A 186 14.37 -3.76 16.02
C VAL A 186 13.79 -3.18 14.73
N LEU A 187 12.83 -3.86 14.11
CA LEU A 187 12.15 -3.39 12.89
C LEU A 187 11.40 -2.07 13.15
N ASN A 188 10.71 -1.95 14.28
CA ASN A 188 10.03 -0.72 14.68
C ASN A 188 11.02 0.43 14.91
N PHE A 189 12.18 0.15 15.52
CA PHE A 189 13.24 1.14 15.67
C PHE A 189 13.76 1.62 14.31
N PHE A 190 14.02 0.70 13.36
CA PHE A 190 14.45 1.09 12.02
C PHE A 190 13.40 1.90 11.26
N MET A 191 12.12 1.53 11.37
CA MET A 191 11.02 2.32 10.79
C MET A 191 10.95 3.72 11.41
N TRP A 192 11.03 3.81 12.73
CA TRP A 192 11.06 5.10 13.42
C TRP A 192 12.28 5.94 13.03
N LEU A 193 13.47 5.33 12.97
CA LEU A 193 14.72 5.98 12.59
C LEU A 193 14.65 6.49 11.15
N SER A 194 14.11 5.70 10.22
CA SER A 194 13.89 6.09 8.83
C SER A 194 13.00 7.35 8.74
N VAL A 195 11.86 7.37 9.45
CA VAL A 195 10.97 8.53 9.48
C VAL A 195 11.66 9.73 10.12
N PHE A 196 12.38 9.52 11.23
CA PHE A 196 13.14 10.58 11.91
C PHE A 196 14.18 11.21 10.99
N LEU A 197 15.01 10.40 10.33
CA LEU A 197 16.03 10.87 9.41
C LEU A 197 15.39 11.62 8.24
N THR A 198 14.32 11.08 7.65
CA THR A 198 13.62 11.74 6.53
C THR A 198 13.05 13.11 6.93
N GLN A 199 12.56 13.27 8.16
CA GLN A 199 11.94 14.53 8.62
C GLN A 199 12.94 15.55 9.18
N ARG A 200 14.02 15.08 9.82
CA ARG A 200 14.94 15.95 10.58
C ARG A 200 16.29 16.13 9.89
N ILE A 201 16.74 15.11 9.16
CA ILE A 201 18.06 15.06 8.53
C ILE A 201 17.91 14.48 7.11
N PRO A 202 17.25 15.19 6.17
CA PRO A 202 16.88 14.66 4.86
C PRO A 202 18.07 14.59 3.88
N ILE A 203 19.24 14.11 4.34
CA ILE A 203 20.45 13.95 3.53
C ILE A 203 20.19 13.04 2.34
N LEU A 204 19.50 11.92 2.54
CA LEU A 204 19.18 10.99 1.46
C LEU A 204 18.28 11.63 0.41
N ALA A 205 17.29 12.42 0.84
CA ALA A 205 16.46 13.17 -0.08
C ALA A 205 17.30 14.22 -0.84
N TYR A 206 18.19 14.96 -0.17
CA TYR A 206 19.07 15.93 -0.84
C TYR A 206 20.00 15.29 -1.87
N ILE A 207 20.51 14.09 -1.60
CA ILE A 207 21.35 13.34 -2.54
C ILE A 207 20.51 12.88 -3.74
N HIS A 208 19.31 12.38 -3.51
CA HIS A 208 18.50 11.75 -4.55
C HIS A 208 17.73 12.75 -5.41
N PHE A 209 17.17 13.81 -4.83
CA PHE A 209 16.33 14.80 -5.53
C PHE A 209 17.03 16.14 -5.73
N GLY A 210 18.18 16.38 -5.09
CA GLY A 210 18.84 17.68 -5.07
C GLY A 210 18.23 18.64 -4.03
N ARG A 211 19.07 19.55 -3.51
CA ARG A 211 18.66 20.53 -2.47
C ARG A 211 17.59 21.52 -2.93
N SER A 212 17.56 21.87 -4.22
CA SER A 212 16.63 22.85 -4.80
C SER A 212 15.18 22.38 -4.88
N HIS A 213 14.92 21.08 -4.67
CA HIS A 213 13.60 20.47 -4.89
C HIS A 213 12.90 20.04 -3.58
N ILE A 214 13.49 20.34 -2.41
CA ILE A 214 13.02 19.84 -1.09
C ILE A 214 12.37 20.92 -0.22
N TYR A 215 12.22 22.15 -0.72
CA TYR A 215 11.50 23.24 -0.06
C TYR A 215 10.54 23.95 -1.01
#